data_AF-A0A7W1KBE0-F1
#
_entry.id   AF-A0A7W1KBE0-F1
#
_cell.length_a   1.000
_cell.length_b   1.000
_cell.length_c   1.000
_cell.angle_alpha   90.00
_cell.angle_beta   90.00
_cell.angle_gamma   90.00
#
_symmetry.space_group_name_H-M   'P 1'
#
loop_
_entity.id
_entity.type
_entity.pdbx_description
1 polymer ?
#
loop_
_entity_poly.entity_id
_entity_poly.type
_entity_poly.pdbx_seq_one_letter_code
_entity_poly.pdbx_strand_id
1 'polypeptide(L)' 'MDATGHLVEELRAHALIVGDVTLTSGAVARYYVDAKRAILLPVAFRALAELVAERAAACNATA' A
#
# COMPACT_ATOMS: atom_id res chain seq x y z
N MET A 1 -1.49 -15.19 -7.58
CA MET A 1 -1.12 -13.77 -7.72
C MET A 1 0.28 -13.58 -7.15
N ASP A 2 1.00 -12.56 -7.61
CA ASP A 2 2.29 -12.15 -7.04
C ASP A 2 2.08 -11.23 -5.82
N ALA A 3 3.17 -10.81 -5.16
CA ALA A 3 3.12 -9.92 -4.00
C ALA A 3 2.40 -8.60 -4.30
N THR A 4 2.64 -8.02 -5.48
CA THR A 4 1.93 -6.81 -5.94
C THR A 4 0.43 -7.03 -6.02
N GLY A 5 -0.01 -8.12 -6.65
CA GLY A 5 -1.42 -8.48 -6.77
C GLY A 5 -2.09 -8.64 -5.41
N HIS A 6 -1.47 -9.40 -4.50
CA HIS A 6 -2.00 -9.57 -3.13
C HIS A 6 -2.12 -8.23 -2.39
N LEU A 7 -1.10 -7.37 -2.46
CA LEU A 7 -1.14 -6.08 -1.78
C LEU A 7 -2.23 -5.15 -2.37
N VAL A 8 -2.38 -5.11 -3.70
CA VAL A 8 -3.41 -4.30 -4.35
C VAL A 8 -4.82 -4.77 -4.00
N GLU A 9 -5.04 -6.08 -3.91
CA GLU A 9 -6.35 -6.64 -3.57
C GLU A 9 -6.75 -6.29 -2.14
N GLU A 10 -5.82 -6.45 -1.19
CA GLU A 10 -6.04 -6.08 0.21
C GLU A 10 -6.25 -4.57 0.39
N LEU A 11 -5.49 -3.73 -0.33
CA LEU A 11 -5.68 -2.27 -0.31
C LEU A 11 -7.06 -1.88 -0.85
N ARG A 12 -7.52 -2.54 -1.92
CA ARG A 12 -8.86 -2.30 -2.47
C ARG A 12 -9.95 -2.72 -1.49
N ALA A 13 -9.78 -3.85 -0.81
CA ALA A 13 -10.76 -4.39 0.12
C ALA A 13 -10.86 -3.58 1.43
N HIS A 14 -9.73 -3.06 1.94
CA HIS A 14 -9.67 -2.54 3.31
C HIS A 14 -9.25 -1.07 3.45
N ALA A 15 -8.66 -0.46 2.42
CA ALA A 15 -8.01 0.85 2.51
C ALA A 15 -8.50 1.90 1.49
N LEU A 16 -9.25 1.51 0.45
CA LEU A 16 -9.73 2.43 -0.58
C LEU A 16 -10.96 3.21 -0.10
N ILE A 17 -10.84 4.53 -0.10
CA ILE A 17 -11.92 5.49 0.16
C ILE A 17 -12.23 6.22 -1.15
N VAL A 18 -13.46 6.10 -1.64
CA VAL A 18 -13.91 6.72 -2.90
C VAL A 18 -14.77 7.95 -2.59
N GLY A 19 -14.51 9.05 -3.28
CA GLY A 19 -15.16 10.35 -3.07
C GLY A 19 -14.16 11.49 -3.14
N ASP A 20 -14.65 12.73 -3.06
CA ASP A 20 -13.78 13.90 -3.04
C ASP A 20 -13.07 14.02 -1.69
N VAL A 21 -11.75 14.02 -1.72
CA VAL A 21 -10.88 14.13 -0.54
C VAL A 21 -9.88 15.25 -0.75
N THR A 22 -9.80 16.17 0.22
CA THR A 22 -8.75 17.18 0.26
C THR A 22 -7.49 16.58 0.88
N LEU A 23 -6.42 16.48 0.11
CA LEU A 23 -5.12 15.98 0.55
C LEU A 23 -4.43 17.00 1.47
N THR A 24 -3.38 16.57 2.19
CA THR A 24 -2.58 17.47 3.04
C THR A 24 -1.92 18.61 2.27
N SER A 25 -1.76 18.47 0.95
CA SER A 25 -1.30 19.54 0.04
C SER A 25 -2.38 20.57 -0.32
N GLY A 26 -3.63 20.38 0.07
CA GLY A 26 -4.79 21.19 -0.35
C GLY A 26 -5.39 20.78 -1.70
N ALA A 27 -4.75 19.87 -2.44
CA ALA A 27 -5.31 19.35 -3.69
C ALA A 27 -6.53 18.44 -3.43
N VAL A 28 -7.50 18.46 -4.34
CA VAL A 28 -8.66 17.54 -4.31
C VAL A 28 -8.36 16.30 -5.14
N ALA A 29 -8.61 15.12 -4.57
CA ALA A 29 -8.52 13.83 -5.24
C ALA A 29 -9.87 13.10 -5.18
N ARG A 30 -10.16 12.26 -6.19
CA ARG A 30 -11.42 11.47 -6.26
C ARG A 30 -11.39 10.16 -5.45
N TYR A 31 -10.25 9.85 -4.86
CA TYR A 31 -10.07 8.72 -3.97
C TYR A 31 -8.85 8.95 -3.08
N TYR A 32 -8.84 8.26 -1.96
CA TYR A 32 -7.73 8.22 -1.02
C TYR A 32 -7.48 6.77 -0.60
N VAL A 33 -6.21 6.40 -0.44
CA VAL A 33 -5.81 5.08 0.05
C VAL A 33 -5.19 5.25 1.42
N ASP A 34 -5.94 4.91 2.46
CA ASP A 34 -5.41 4.86 3.82
C ASP A 34 -4.70 3.51 4.04
N ALA A 35 -3.48 3.41 3.50
CA ALA A 35 -2.75 2.14 3.43
C ALA A 35 -2.60 1.45 4.80
N LYS A 36 -2.53 2.22 5.90
CA LYS A 36 -2.39 1.68 7.27
C LYS A 36 -3.52 0.73 7.65
N ARG A 37 -4.72 0.90 7.08
CA ARG A 37 -5.87 0.02 7.31
C ARG A 37 -5.69 -1.38 6.72
N ALA A 38 -4.85 -1.52 5.70
CA ALA A 38 -4.59 -2.81 5.04
C ALA A 38 -3.22 -3.38 5.40
N ILE A 39 -2.15 -2.59 5.37
CA ILE A 39 -0.76 -3.10 5.50
C ILE A 39 -0.46 -3.72 6.87
N LEU A 40 -1.33 -3.53 7.87
CA LEU A 40 -1.23 -4.17 9.19
C LEU A 40 -1.98 -5.52 9.27
N LEU A 41 -2.69 -5.91 8.21
CA LEU A 41 -3.35 -7.22 8.11
C LEU A 41 -2.36 -8.29 7.62
N PRO A 42 -2.54 -9.57 8.01
CA PRO A 42 -1.52 -10.60 7.75
C PRO A 42 -1.12 -10.78 6.28
N VAL A 43 -2.10 -10.77 5.36
CA VAL A 43 -1.85 -11.00 3.93
C VAL A 43 -1.11 -9.82 3.30
N ALA A 44 -1.63 -8.61 3.50
CA ALA A 44 -1.01 -7.39 3.01
C ALA A 44 0.37 -7.13 3.64
N PHE A 45 0.55 -7.43 4.93
CA PHE A 45 1.84 -7.26 5.60
C PHE A 45 2.93 -8.15 4.98
N ARG A 46 2.61 -9.42 4.71
CA ARG A 46 3.53 -10.35 4.02
C ARG A 46 3.85 -9.85 2.61
N ALA A 47 2.83 -9.50 1.83
CA ALA A 47 2.99 -9.01 0.47
C ALA A 47 3.84 -7.73 0.42
N LEU A 48 3.60 -6.79 1.33
CA LEU A 48 4.39 -5.57 1.48
C LEU A 48 5.85 -5.90 1.84
N ALA A 49 6.09 -6.82 2.77
CA ALA A 49 7.44 -7.19 3.20
C ALA A 49 8.28 -7.77 2.05
N GLU A 50 7.67 -8.61 1.20
CA GLU A 50 8.33 -9.15 0.00
C GLU A 50 8.76 -8.04 -0.96
N LEU A 51 7.86 -7.11 -1.29
CA LEU A 51 8.15 -5.98 -2.18
C LEU A 51 9.22 -5.03 -1.60
N VAL A 52 9.18 -4.79 -0.28
CA VAL A 52 10.18 -3.97 0.40
C VAL A 52 11.55 -4.66 0.40
N ALA A 53 11.61 -5.97 0.62
CA ALA A 53 12.84 -6.74 0.58
C ALA A 53 13.49 -6.69 -0.82
N GLU A 54 12.70 -6.88 -1.87
CA GLU A 54 13.17 -6.74 -3.27
C GLU A 54 13.72 -5.34 -3.54
N ARG A 55 13.01 -4.29 -3.08
CA ARG A 55 13.47 -2.91 -3.23
C ARG A 55 14.74 -2.63 -2.44
N ALA A 56 14.84 -3.14 -1.22
CA ALA A 56 16.02 -2.99 -0.37
C ALA A 56 17.25 -3.64 -1.02
N ALA A 57 17.10 -4.85 -1.56
CA ALA A 57 18.15 -5.54 -2.30
C ALA A 57 18.58 -4.76 -3.55
N ALA A 58 17.62 -4.24 -4.34
CA ALA A 58 17.91 -3.41 -5.51
C ALA A 58 18.67 -2.11 -5.16
N CYS A 59 18.50 -1.60 -3.94
CA CYS A 59 19.21 -0.43 -3.43
C CYS A 59 20.53 -0.77 -2.72
N ASN A 60 20.94 -2.05 -2.64
CA ASN A 60 22.06 -2.52 -1.81
C ASN A 60 21.97 -2.02 -0.35
N ALA A 61 20.76 -1.98 0.22
CA ALA A 61 20.56 -1.55 1.60
C ALA A 61 21.17 -2.57 2.58
N THR A 62 21.81 -2.08 3.64
CA THR A 62 22.65 -2.89 4.56
C THR A 62 22.18 -2.93 6.01
N ALA A 63 20.92 -2.57 6.29
CA ALA A 63 20.36 -2.33 7.63
C ALA A 63 20.86 -1.06 8.33
#